data_AF-A0A6D2HWX3-F1
#
_entry.id   AF-A0A6D2HWX3-F1
#
_cell.length_a   1.000
_cell.length_b   1.000
_cell.length_c   1.000
_cell.angle_alpha   90.00
_cell.angle_beta   90.00
_cell.angle_gamma   90.00
#
_symmetry.space_group_name_H-M   'P 1'
#
loop_
_entity.id
_entity.type
_entity.pdbx_description
1 polymer ?
#
loop_
_entity_poly.entity_id
_entity_poly.type
_entity_poly.pdbx_seq_one_letter_code
_entity_poly.pdbx_strand_id
1 'polypeptide(L)' 'MGWLFVDESGQTLTTRSSAEASVASPLVAEAISIRSALNHALDIGITDLHLKSDAQALVRALNMQKQIKEIYGILFDI' A
#
# COMPACT_ATOMS: atom_id res chain seq x y z
N MET A 1 8.02 6.97 -3.79
CA MET A 1 6.89 6.29 -3.13
C MET A 1 7.31 5.86 -1.74
N GLY A 2 6.54 6.15 -0.69
CA GLY A 2 6.97 5.91 0.69
C GLY A 2 5.83 5.50 1.61
N TRP A 3 6.16 4.73 2.63
CA TRP A 3 5.24 4.25 3.65
C TRP A 3 5.91 4.19 5.02
N LEU A 4 5.11 4.30 6.06
CA LEU A 4 5.56 4.17 7.44
C LEU A 4 4.54 3.37 8.24
N PHE A 5 5.04 2.63 9.22
CA PHE A 5 4.24 1.96 10.22
C PHE A 5 4.32 2.74 11.51
N VAL A 6 3.15 2.98 12.10
CA VAL A 6 3.01 3.57 13.42
C VAL A 6 2.28 2.57 14.31
N ASP A 7 2.69 2.51 15.57
CA ASP A 7 1.94 1.78 16.57
C ASP A 7 0.71 2.57 17.04
N GLU A 8 -0.06 1.98 17.94
CA GLU A 8 -1.25 2.61 18.55
C GLU A 8 -0.90 3.83 19.41
N SER A 9 0.35 3.95 19.88
CA SER A 9 0.87 5.10 20.62
C SER A 9 1.31 6.25 19.71
N GLY A 10 1.28 6.05 18.39
CA GLY A 10 1.73 7.00 17.38
C GLY A 10 3.24 6.99 17.16
N GLN A 11 3.96 6.03 17.73
CA GLN A 11 5.39 5.86 17.54
C GLN A 11 5.68 5.18 16.20
N THR A 12 6.54 5.78 15.40
CA THR A 12 6.99 5.21 14.12
C THR A 12 7.81 3.95 14.38
N LEU A 13 7.27 2.79 14.02
CA LEU A 13 7.95 1.50 14.12
C LEU A 13 9.02 1.37 13.03
N THR A 14 8.63 1.65 11.79
CA THR A 14 9.55 1.62 10.65
C THR A 14 9.06 2.53 9.55
N THR A 15 10.00 3.09 8.79
CA THR A 15 9.72 3.86 7.58
C THR A 15 10.54 3.28 6.44
N ARG A 16 9.93 3.27 5.26
CA ARG A 16 10.56 2.80 4.03
C ARG A 16 10.10 3.66 2.88
N SER A 17 11.00 3.83 1.93
CA SER A 17 10.69 4.47 0.66
C SER A 17 11.27 3.63 -0.46
N SER A 18 10.53 3.55 -1.56
CA SER A 18 10.99 3.01 -2.82
C SER A 18 10.95 4.11 -3.88
N ALA A 19 12.03 4.19 -4.64
CA ALA A 19 12.14 5.06 -5.80
C ALA A 19 11.95 4.20 -7.05
N GLU A 20 10.74 4.17 -7.58
CA GLU A 20 10.46 3.63 -8.91
C GLU A 20 10.86 4.67 -9.96
N ALA A 21 11.60 4.23 -10.98
CA ALA A 21 12.20 5.12 -11.98
C ALA A 21 11.17 5.68 -12.98
N SER A 22 10.03 5.02 -13.17
CA SER A 22 8.97 5.48 -14.06
C SER A 22 7.61 4.92 -13.62
N VAL A 23 6.69 5.81 -13.24
CA VAL A 23 5.31 5.46 -12.90
C VAL A 23 4.38 6.07 -13.95
N ALA A 24 3.48 5.25 -14.50
CA ALA A 24 2.59 5.65 -15.59
C ALA A 24 1.52 6.68 -15.16
N SER A 25 1.17 6.72 -13.87
CA SER A 25 0.26 7.71 -13.30
C SER A 25 0.46 7.85 -11.78
N PRO A 26 -0.01 8.95 -11.17
CA PRO A 26 0.00 9.10 -9.71
C PRO A 26 -0.73 7.97 -8.98
N LEU A 27 -1.84 7.48 -9.53
CA LEU A 27 -2.61 6.37 -8.97
C LEU A 27 -1.81 5.05 -8.96
N VAL A 28 -1.05 4.78 -10.03
CA VAL A 28 -0.15 3.61 -10.10
C VAL A 28 0.97 3.74 -9.08
N ALA A 29 1.52 4.94 -8.92
CA ALA A 29 2.53 5.20 -7.91
C ALA A 29 1.98 4.88 -6.51
N GLU A 30 0.78 5.35 -6.17
CA GLU A 30 0.10 5.07 -4.90
C GLU A 30 -0.18 3.58 -4.69
N ALA A 31 -0.63 2.88 -5.72
CA ALA A 31 -0.83 1.42 -5.67
C ALA A 31 0.49 0.69 -5.33
N ILE A 32 1.61 1.11 -5.94
CA ILE A 32 2.94 0.55 -5.66
C ILE A 32 3.38 0.86 -4.23
N SER A 33 3.15 2.07 -3.73
CA SER A 33 3.39 2.42 -2.31
C SER A 33 2.64 1.48 -1.38
N ILE A 34 1.34 1.29 -1.60
CA ILE A 34 0.49 0.45 -0.75
C ILE A 34 0.94 -1.01 -0.82
N ARG A 35 1.20 -1.53 -2.03
CA ARG A 35 1.70 -2.90 -2.21
C ARG A 35 3.00 -3.12 -1.45
N SER A 36 3.95 -2.21 -1.59
CA SER A 36 5.26 -2.31 -0.95
C SER A 36 5.12 -2.21 0.58
N ALA A 37 4.19 -1.38 1.06
CA ALA A 37 3.83 -1.34 2.47
C ALA A 37 3.29 -2.68 2.96
N LEU A 38 2.28 -3.23 2.30
CA LEU A 38 1.68 -4.53 2.67
C LEU A 38 2.71 -5.66 2.64
N ASN A 39 3.56 -5.73 1.62
CA ASN A 39 4.64 -6.71 1.55
C ASN A 39 5.63 -6.53 2.70
N HIS A 40 6.00 -5.29 3.03
CA HIS A 40 6.88 -5.04 4.16
C HIS A 40 6.21 -5.44 5.49
N ALA A 41 4.90 -5.21 5.64
CA ALA A 41 4.14 -5.64 6.81
C ALA A 41 4.19 -7.17 6.97
N LEU A 42 3.98 -7.91 5.90
CA LEU A 42 4.06 -9.37 5.89
C LEU A 42 5.48 -9.87 6.23
N ASP A 43 6.51 -9.24 5.68
CA ASP A 43 7.92 -9.56 5.95
C ASP A 43 8.29 -9.39 7.43
N ILE A 44 7.73 -8.38 8.09
CA ILE A 44 7.93 -8.14 9.54
C ILE A 44 6.88 -8.82 10.43
N GLY A 45 5.99 -9.65 9.86
CA GLY A 45 5.01 -10.44 10.59
C GLY A 45 3.77 -9.68 11.08
N ILE A 46 3.47 -8.50 10.53
CA ILE A 46 2.25 -7.74 10.81
C ILE A 46 1.12 -8.25 9.91
N THR A 47 0.13 -8.90 10.52
CA THR A 47 -1.06 -9.43 9.84
C THR A 47 -2.26 -8.48 9.93
N ASP A 48 -2.29 -7.61 10.93
CA ASP A 48 -3.35 -6.62 11.14
C ASP A 48 -2.74 -5.22 11.08
N LEU A 49 -3.18 -4.42 10.09
CA LEU A 49 -2.74 -3.05 9.91
C LEU A 49 -3.89 -2.16 9.44
N HIS A 50 -3.88 -0.91 9.87
CA HIS A 50 -4.79 0.11 9.40
C HIS A 50 -4.12 0.95 8.31
N LEU A 51 -4.46 0.69 7.05
CA LEU A 51 -3.93 1.46 5.94
C LEU A 51 -4.60 2.83 5.85
N LYS A 52 -3.81 3.90 5.97
CA LYS A 52 -4.24 5.28 5.73
C LYS A 52 -3.61 5.79 4.44
N SER A 53 -4.44 6.04 3.44
CA SER A 53 -4.03 6.65 2.17
C SER A 53 -5.10 7.64 1.71
N ASP A 54 -4.65 8.71 1.09
CA ASP A 54 -5.44 9.70 0.36
C ASP A 54 -6.01 9.16 -0.96
N ALA A 55 -5.50 8.02 -1.44
CA ALA A 55 -5.99 7.31 -2.60
C ALA A 55 -7.35 6.62 -2.34
N GLN A 56 -8.42 7.42 -2.21
CA GLN A 56 -9.75 6.94 -1.83
C GLN A 56 -10.28 5.82 -2.76
N ALA A 57 -9.93 5.87 -4.05
CA ALA A 57 -10.30 4.83 -5.02
C ALA A 57 -9.63 3.49 -4.72
N LEU A 58 -8.33 3.49 -4.39
CA LEU A 58 -7.56 2.31 -4.00
C LEU A 58 -8.01 1.77 -2.65
N VAL A 59 -8.20 2.64 -1.65
CA VAL A 59 -8.68 2.25 -0.32
C VAL A 59 -10.07 1.63 -0.39
N ARG A 60 -10.98 2.20 -1.19
CA ARG A 60 -12.31 1.62 -1.43
C ARG A 60 -12.23 0.26 -2.09
N ALA A 61 -11.36 0.11 -3.09
CA ALA A 61 -11.17 -1.17 -3.78
C ALA A 61 -10.64 -2.28 -2.84
N LEU A 62 -9.67 -1.94 -1.98
CA LEU A 62 -9.12 -2.86 -0.97
C LEU A 62 -10.17 -3.24 0.08
N ASN A 63 -10.89 -2.25 0.63
CA ASN A 63 -11.91 -2.47 1.66
C ASN A 63 -13.14 -3.23 1.15
N MET A 64 -13.49 -3.08 -0.13
CA MET A 64 -14.71 -3.70 -0.64
C MET A 64 -14.60 -5.21 -0.79
N GLN A 65 -13.39 -5.82 -0.84
CA GLN A 65 -13.10 -7.25 -1.12
C GLN A 65 -13.83 -7.86 -2.34
N LYS A 66 -14.75 -7.11 -2.96
CA LYS A 66 -15.53 -7.41 -4.14
C LYS A 66 -14.71 -7.01 -5.35
N GLN A 67 -13.86 -7.94 -5.77
CA GLN A 67 -13.80 -8.28 -7.19
C GLN A 67 -13.55 -7.11 -8.16
N ILE A 68 -12.60 -6.22 -7.86
CA ILE A 68 -12.05 -5.34 -8.90
C ILE A 68 -10.81 -6.04 -9.45
N LYS A 69 -11.03 -6.92 -10.44
CA LYS A 69 -9.97 -7.63 -11.15
C LYS A 69 -8.89 -6.69 -11.71
N GLU A 70 -9.23 -5.43 -12.01
CA GLU A 70 -8.28 -4.41 -12.49
C GLU A 70 -7.26 -3.97 -11.43
N ILE A 71 -7.66 -3.84 -10.16
CA ILE A 71 -6.74 -3.43 -9.09
C ILE A 71 -5.95 -4.63 -8.57
N TYR A 72 -6.54 -5.83 -8.61
CA TYR A 72 -5.78 -7.06 -8.46
C TYR A 72 -4.74 -7.20 -9.56
N GLY A 73 -5.06 -6.86 -10.81
CA GLY A 73 -4.08 -6.71 -11.89
C GLY A 73 -2.99 -5.72 -11.51
N ILE A 74 -3.31 -4.49 -11.14
CA ILE A 74 -2.27 -3.50 -10.80
C ILE A 74 -1.45 -3.89 -9.55
N LEU A 75 -1.99 -4.64 -8.59
CA LEU A 75 -1.26 -5.06 -7.39
C LEU A 75 -0.45 -6.36 -7.61
N PHE A 76 -0.94 -7.31 -8.41
CA PHE A 76 -0.34 -8.63 -8.65
C PHE A 76 0.29 -8.84 -10.06
N ASP A 77 0.01 -7.98 -11.03
CA ASP A 77 0.45 -8.03 -12.45
C ASP A 77 1.58 -7.01 -12.76
N ILE A 78 2.37 -6.65 -11.74
CA ILE A 78 3.66 -5.95 -11.90
C ILE A 78 4.77 -6.79 -11.33
#